data_AF-A0AAV6VNX4-F1
#
_entry.id   AF-A0AAV6VNX4-F1
#
_cell.length_a   1.000
_cell.length_b   1.000
_cell.length_c   1.000
_cell.angle_alpha   90.00
_cell.angle_beta   90.00
_cell.angle_gamma   90.00
#
_symmetry.space_group_name_H-M   'P 1'
#
loop_
_entity.id
_entity.type
_entity.pdbx_description
1 polymer ?
#
loop_
_entity_poly.entity_id
_entity_poly.type
_entity_poly.pdbx_seq_one_letter_code
_entity_poly.pdbx_strand_id
1 'polypeptide(L)'
;MRLTNLLLGHKYKFVKGIPGCIWTGKHRFVPPVTRKERTSMWKKMMIEEEVMMYLKNPYVTEEQEKEYLAQNVAPTEKVFPDIVSELQPLKERTIAYNLGKINYYRPMGEHEYDS
;
A
#
# COMPACT_ATOMS: atom_id res chain seq x y z
N MET A 1 3.04 -13.32 42.96
CA MET A 1 1.90 -12.43 42.66
C MET A 1 0.89 -13.14 41.77
N ARG A 2 -0.28 -13.53 42.30
CA ARG A 2 -1.30 -14.30 41.56
C ARG A 2 -2.32 -13.41 40.83
N LEU A 3 -2.57 -12.21 41.35
CA LEU A 3 -3.53 -11.24 40.80
C LEU A 3 -3.10 -10.67 39.44
N THR A 4 -1.81 -10.43 39.24
CA THR A 4 -1.28 -9.92 37.95
C THR A 4 -1.46 -10.95 36.82
N ASN A 5 -1.31 -12.25 37.11
CA ASN A 5 -1.57 -13.31 36.14
C ASN A 5 -3.06 -13.52 35.84
N LEU A 6 -3.97 -13.14 36.74
CA LEU A 6 -5.41 -13.25 36.50
C LEU A 6 -5.93 -12.08 35.66
N LEU A 7 -5.42 -10.86 35.91
CA LEU A 7 -5.81 -9.64 35.20
C LEU A 7 -5.10 -9.47 33.84
N LEU A 8 -3.87 -9.96 33.69
CA LEU A 8 -3.06 -9.85 32.46
C LEU A 8 -2.86 -11.20 31.73
N GLY A 9 -3.42 -12.29 32.25
CA GLY A 9 -3.18 -13.67 31.79
C GLY A 9 -3.86 -14.07 30.49
N HIS A 10 -4.71 -13.21 29.92
CA HIS A 10 -5.34 -13.42 28.62
C HIS A 10 -4.51 -12.89 27.44
N LYS A 11 -3.25 -12.52 27.65
CA LYS A 11 -2.31 -12.49 26.52
C LYS A 11 -1.89 -13.93 26.25
N TYR A 12 -2.36 -14.47 25.12
CA TYR A 12 -2.09 -15.80 24.58
C TYR A 12 -0.66 -16.28 24.90
N LYS A 13 -0.47 -16.94 26.04
CA LYS A 13 0.79 -17.58 26.37
C LYS A 13 0.76 -18.90 25.61
N PHE A 14 1.53 -18.98 24.51
CA PHE A 14 1.83 -20.25 23.87
C PHE A 14 2.42 -21.18 24.92
N VAL A 15 1.63 -22.14 25.40
CA VAL A 15 2.08 -23.10 26.43
C VAL A 15 3.12 -24.07 25.85
N LYS A 16 3.16 -24.20 24.51
CA LYS A 16 4.17 -24.94 23.75
C LYS A 16 4.60 -24.13 22.52
N GLY A 17 5.88 -24.18 22.17
CA GLY A 17 6.39 -23.58 20.93
C GLY A 17 5.79 -24.28 19.70
N ILE A 18 5.31 -23.50 18.74
CA ILE A 18 4.83 -24.02 17.46
C ILE A 18 6.05 -24.29 16.57
N PRO A 19 6.18 -25.50 15.98
CA PRO A 19 7.32 -25.82 15.14
C PRO A 19 7.26 -25.03 13.83
N GLY A 20 8.37 -24.40 13.45
CA GLY A 20 8.48 -23.64 12.20
C GLY A 20 7.79 -22.27 12.25
N CYS A 21 7.19 -21.87 11.12
CA CYS A 21 6.51 -20.58 11.01
C CYS A 21 5.13 -20.63 11.69
N ILE A 22 4.84 -19.63 12.54
CA ILE A 22 3.61 -19.59 13.36
C ILE A 22 2.34 -19.47 12.51
N TRP A 23 2.41 -18.81 11.35
CA TRP A 23 1.23 -18.48 10.54
C TRP A 23 0.95 -19.49 9.41
N THR A 24 1.89 -20.38 9.12
CA THR A 24 1.83 -21.25 7.94
C THR A 24 2.19 -22.70 8.29
N GLY A 25 1.92 -23.63 7.36
CA GLY A 25 2.19 -25.06 7.56
C GLY A 25 1.10 -25.81 8.34
N LYS A 26 1.42 -27.07 8.70
CA LYS A 26 0.49 -28.02 9.34
C LYS A 26 0.17 -27.64 10.78
N HIS A 27 1.18 -27.25 11.54
CA HIS A 27 1.04 -26.82 12.93
C HIS A 27 1.20 -25.31 12.97
N ARG A 28 0.08 -24.59 13.01
CA ARG A 28 0.03 -23.12 13.00
C ARG A 28 -0.83 -22.58 14.11
N PHE A 29 -0.60 -21.33 14.50
CA PHE A 29 -1.48 -20.62 15.40
C PHE A 29 -2.69 -20.12 14.63
N VAL A 30 -3.87 -20.45 15.14
CA VAL A 30 -5.12 -19.84 14.68
C VAL A 30 -5.63 -18.95 15.81
N PRO A 31 -5.62 -17.62 15.65
CA PRO A 31 -6.17 -16.74 16.66
C PRO A 31 -7.67 -17.06 16.84
N PRO A 32 -8.17 -17.15 18.08
CA PRO A 32 -9.58 -17.47 18.29
C PRO A 32 -10.44 -16.27 17.91
N VAL A 33 -11.57 -16.55 17.25
CA VAL A 33 -12.51 -15.50 16.83
C VAL A 33 -13.18 -14.88 18.06
N THR A 34 -12.90 -13.60 18.29
CA THR A 34 -13.44 -12.84 19.40
C THR A 34 -14.88 -12.36 19.13
N ARG A 35 -15.62 -11.99 20.20
CA ARG A 35 -16.96 -11.38 20.04
C ARG A 35 -16.92 -10.07 19.24
N LYS A 36 -15.84 -9.29 19.40
CA LYS A 36 -15.63 -8.03 18.65
C LYS A 36 -15.49 -8.29 17.15
N GLU A 37 -14.72 -9.30 16.76
CA GLU A 37 -14.55 -9.64 15.34
C GLU A 37 -15.87 -10.13 14.73
N ARG A 38 -16.62 -10.97 15.45
CA ARG A 38 -17.97 -11.39 14.99
C ARG A 38 -18.90 -10.21 14.78
N THR A 39 -19.00 -9.30 15.74
CA THR A 39 -19.87 -8.12 15.61
C THR A 39 -19.41 -7.19 14.48
N SER A 40 -18.10 -7.05 14.26
CA SER A 40 -17.57 -6.28 13.13
C SER A 40 -17.91 -6.92 11.78
N MET A 41 -17.85 -8.25 11.68
CA MET A 41 -18.24 -8.97 10.47
C MET A 41 -19.72 -8.75 10.15
N TRP A 42 -20.60 -8.90 11.13
CA TRP A 42 -22.04 -8.67 10.95
C TRP A 42 -22.37 -7.26 10.49
N LYS A 43 -21.70 -6.24 11.05
CA LYS A 43 -21.87 -4.85 10.61
C LYS A 43 -21.50 -4.66 9.13
N LYS A 44 -20.42 -5.29 8.68
CA LYS A 44 -20.01 -5.23 7.25
C LYS A 44 -21.05 -5.90 6.36
N MET A 45 -21.52 -7.08 6.75
CA MET A 45 -22.56 -7.81 6.01
C MET A 45 -23.86 -7.01 5.88
N MET A 46 -24.29 -6.31 6.94
CA MET A 46 -25.48 -5.45 6.89
C MET A 46 -25.32 -4.30 5.89
N ILE A 47 -24.14 -3.67 5.86
CA ILE A 47 -23.84 -2.60 4.88
C ILE A 47 -23.84 -3.17 3.46
N GLU A 48 -23.23 -4.33 3.26
CA GLU A 48 -23.21 -4.99 1.94
C GLU A 48 -24.62 -5.33 1.44
N GLU A 49 -25.50 -5.84 2.32
CA GLU A 49 -26.90 -6.13 1.99
C GLU A 49 -27.68 -4.87 1.60
N GLU A 50 -27.50 -3.79 2.35
CA GLU A 50 -28.09 -2.48 2.04
C GLU A 50 -27.60 -1.96 0.67
N VAL A 51 -26.30 -2.04 0.40
CA VAL A 51 -25.72 -1.65 -0.89
C VAL A 51 -26.27 -2.51 -2.03
N MET A 52 -26.39 -3.83 -1.83
CA MET A 52 -26.97 -4.73 -2.84
C MET A 52 -28.41 -4.37 -3.16
N MET A 53 -29.22 -3.99 -2.16
CA MET A 53 -30.59 -3.54 -2.37
C MET A 53 -30.64 -2.31 -3.28
N TYR A 54 -29.79 -1.32 -3.05
CA TYR A 54 -29.74 -0.11 -3.87
C TYR A 54 -29.22 -0.36 -5.29
N LEU A 55 -28.23 -1.23 -5.44
CA LEU A 55 -27.65 -1.54 -6.75
C LEU A 55 -28.50 -2.48 -7.61
N LYS A 56 -29.50 -3.15 -7.03
CA LYS A 56 -30.31 -4.17 -7.72
C LYS A 56 -31.13 -3.60 -8.88
N ASN A 57 -31.64 -2.38 -8.75
CA ASN A 57 -32.56 -1.78 -9.72
C ASN A 57 -31.92 -0.55 -10.35
N PRO A 58 -31.13 -0.71 -11.42
CA PRO A 58 -30.55 0.42 -12.13
C PRO A 58 -31.65 1.24 -12.82
N TYR A 59 -31.45 2.56 -12.85
CA TYR A 59 -32.36 3.47 -13.55
C TYR A 59 -32.19 3.41 -15.07
N VAL A 60 -30.96 3.16 -15.54
CA VAL A 60 -30.58 3.14 -16.95
C VAL A 60 -30.31 1.70 -17.36
N THR A 61 -30.83 1.29 -18.52
CA THR A 61 -30.50 -0.03 -19.09
C THR A 61 -29.15 0.02 -19.80
N GLU A 62 -28.49 -1.13 -19.95
CA GLU A 62 -27.19 -1.20 -20.63
C GLU A 62 -27.23 -0.66 -22.06
N GLU A 63 -28.36 -0.80 -22.76
CA GLU A 63 -28.55 -0.27 -24.11
C GLU A 63 -28.60 1.26 -24.12
N GLN A 64 -29.39 1.84 -23.21
CA GLN A 64 -29.49 3.30 -23.05
C GLN A 64 -28.16 3.92 -22.62
N GLU A 65 -27.40 3.23 -21.77
CA GLU A 65 -26.07 3.67 -21.37
C GLU A 65 -25.10 3.67 -22.56
N LYS A 66 -25.12 2.63 -23.40
CA LYS A 66 -24.31 2.56 -24.62
C LYS A 66 -24.65 3.65 -25.62
N GLU A 67 -25.94 3.92 -25.83
CA GLU A 67 -26.39 5.01 -26.71
C GLU A 67 -25.93 6.37 -26.17
N TYR A 68 -26.08 6.60 -24.86
CA TYR A 68 -25.63 7.82 -24.22
C TYR A 68 -24.11 8.04 -24.35
N LEU A 69 -23.31 6.98 -24.14
CA LEU A 69 -21.84 7.04 -24.27
C LEU A 69 -21.39 7.22 -25.72
N ALA A 70 -22.12 6.66 -26.70
CA ALA A 70 -21.83 6.87 -28.11
C ALA A 70 -22.12 8.31 -28.56
N GLN A 71 -23.13 8.96 -27.96
CA GLN A 71 -23.49 10.35 -28.24
C GLN A 71 -22.61 11.34 -27.47
N ASN A 72 -22.20 11.00 -26.25
CA ASN A 72 -21.41 11.84 -25.37
C ASN A 72 -20.05 11.19 -25.13
N VAL A 73 -19.11 11.39 -26.07
CA VAL A 73 -17.71 11.03 -25.86
C VAL A 73 -17.21 11.75 -24.62
N ALA A 74 -16.71 11.01 -23.64
CA ALA A 74 -16.21 11.57 -22.39
C ALA A 74 -15.16 12.67 -22.70
N PRO A 75 -15.23 13.85 -22.06
CA PRO A 75 -14.19 14.85 -22.22
C PRO A 75 -12.87 14.23 -21.73
N THR A 76 -11.90 14.08 -22.63
CA THR A 76 -10.54 13.62 -22.31
C THR A 76 -9.77 14.75 -21.63
N GLU A 77 -10.23 15.20 -20.47
CA GLU A 77 -9.42 15.98 -19.57
C GLU A 77 -9.01 15.06 -18.44
N LYS A 78 -7.81 14.47 -18.56
CA LYS A 78 -7.16 13.91 -17.39
C LYS A 78 -7.02 15.06 -16.38
N VAL A 79 -7.80 15.00 -15.30
CA VAL A 79 -7.76 15.99 -14.19
C VAL A 79 -6.34 16.12 -13.60
N PHE A 80 -5.53 15.08 -13.79
CA PHE A 80 -4.09 15.15 -13.62
C PHE A 80 -3.44 15.34 -15.00
N PRO A 81 -3.02 16.55 -15.36
CA PRO A 81 -2.10 16.68 -16.47
C PRO A 81 -0.87 15.84 -16.13
N ASP A 82 -0.29 15.17 -17.14
CA ASP A 82 0.97 14.43 -17.03
C ASP A 82 2.14 15.43 -16.84
N ILE A 83 2.05 16.35 -15.87
CA ILE A 83 3.02 17.44 -15.56
C ILE A 83 4.41 16.85 -15.25
N VAL A 84 4.46 15.58 -14.87
CA VAL A 84 5.71 14.83 -14.65
C VAL A 84 6.60 14.84 -15.90
N SER A 85 6.02 14.97 -17.10
CA SER A 85 6.77 14.99 -18.37
C SER A 85 7.48 16.32 -18.66
N GLU A 86 7.07 17.43 -18.05
CA GLU A 86 7.64 18.77 -18.31
C GLU A 86 8.74 19.16 -17.32
N LEU A 87 8.88 18.44 -16.20
CA LEU A 87 9.92 18.71 -15.22
C LEU A 87 11.28 18.27 -15.77
N GLN A 88 12.09 19.21 -16.23
CA GLN A 88 13.51 18.97 -16.42
C GLN A 88 14.12 18.61 -15.05
N PRO A 89 14.82 17.47 -14.92
CA PRO A 89 15.42 17.10 -13.65
C PRO A 89 16.40 18.19 -13.23
N LEU A 90 16.31 18.60 -11.97
CA LEU A 90 17.29 19.53 -11.40
C LEU A 90 18.69 18.94 -11.64
N LYS A 91 19.63 19.74 -12.16
CA LYS A 91 21.02 19.30 -12.30
C LYS A 91 21.49 18.73 -10.96
N GLU A 92 21.86 17.45 -10.95
CA GLU A 92 22.32 16.78 -9.74
C GLU A 92 23.55 17.52 -9.19
N ARG A 93 23.40 18.17 -8.04
CA ARG A 93 24.51 18.82 -7.32
C ARG A 93 25.19 17.78 -6.42
N THR A 94 25.75 16.74 -7.02
CA THR A 94 26.54 15.77 -6.26
C THR A 94 27.85 16.40 -5.79
N ILE A 95 28.38 15.91 -4.67
CA ILE A 95 29.66 16.35 -4.11
C ILE A 95 30.79 16.17 -5.15
N ALA A 96 30.73 15.12 -5.97
CA ALA A 96 31.65 14.86 -7.07
C ALA A 96 31.75 16.03 -8.07
N TYR A 97 30.61 16.63 -8.45
CA TYR A 97 30.58 17.77 -9.36
C TYR A 97 31.31 19.00 -8.78
N ASN A 98 31.17 19.23 -7.48
CA ASN A 98 31.85 20.33 -6.80
C ASN A 98 33.35 20.03 -6.57
N LEU A 99 33.71 18.77 -6.30
CA LEU A 99 35.10 18.35 -6.12
C LEU A 99 35.93 18.46 -7.42
N GLY A 100 35.32 18.25 -8.59
CA GLY A 100 35.99 18.45 -9.87
C GLY A 100 36.55 19.87 -10.07
N LYS A 101 35.85 20.89 -9.57
CA LYS A 101 36.32 22.30 -9.61
C LYS A 101 37.51 22.55 -8.67
N ILE A 102 37.62 21.80 -7.59
CA ILE A 102 38.68 21.96 -6.59
C ILE A 102 40.01 21.40 -7.10
N ASN A 103 39.96 20.37 -7.97
CA ASN A 103 41.16 19.76 -8.57
C ASN A 103 41.90 20.66 -9.57
N TYR A 104 41.35 21.81 -9.97
CA TYR A 104 42.00 22.76 -10.88
C TYR A 104 43.34 23.33 -10.33
N TYR A 105 43.52 23.32 -9.00
CA TYR A 105 44.74 23.84 -8.35
C TYR A 105 45.75 22.77 -7.94
N ARG A 106 45.63 21.52 -8.41
CA ARG A 106 46.59 20.47 -8.05
C ARG A 106 47.87 20.63 -8.89
N PRO A 107 49.04 20.95 -8.30
CA PRO A 107 50.28 21.19 -9.04
C PRO A 107 50.99 19.91 -9.50
N MET A 108 50.58 18.75 -8.99
CA MET A 108 51.07 17.45 -9.43
C MET A 108 50.09 16.91 -10.47
N GLY A 109 50.58 16.67 -11.69
CA GLY A 109 49.79 16.25 -12.85
C GLY A 109 48.96 14.98 -12.62
N GLU A 110 48.09 14.67 -13.58
CA GLU A 110 47.28 13.45 -13.55
C GLU A 110 48.19 12.24 -13.41
N HIS A 111 48.05 11.50 -12.31
CA HIS A 111 48.66 10.18 -12.19
C HIS A 111 47.82 9.23 -13.03
N GLU A 112 48.28 8.97 -14.26
CA GLU A 112 47.90 7.77 -14.99
C GLU A 112 48.31 6.57 -14.13
N TYR A 113 47.32 5.91 -13.53
CA TYR A 113 47.54 4.58 -13.00
C TYR A 113 47.47 3.65 -14.19
N ASP A 114 48.63 3.17 -14.65
CA ASP A 114 48.68 2.08 -15.62
C ASP A 114 47.81 0.93 -15.13
N SER A 115 46.93 0.48 -16.03
CA SER A 115 45.97 -0.62 -15.82
C SER A 115 46.67 -1.97 -15.74
#